data_AF-A0A949V756-F1
#
_entry.id   AF-A0A949V756-F1
#
_cell.length_a   1.000
_cell.length_b   1.000
_cell.length_c   1.000
_cell.angle_alpha   90.00
_cell.angle_beta   90.00
_cell.angle_gamma   90.00
#
_symmetry.space_group_name_H-M   'P 1'
#
loop_
_entity.id
_entity.type
_entity.pdbx_description
1 polymer ?
#
loop_
_entity_poly.entity_id
_entity_poly.type
_entity_poly.pdbx_seq_one_letter_code
_entity_poly.pdbx_strand_id
1 'polypeptide(L)'
;MKSPSFPSLRVEPELRRSAELVLREGEMLSAVIESSLRTNIERGLTRNEFIARGLASREHARATSEYVAADEVLSALDNSLFNAKNQTF
;
A
#
# COMPACT_ATOMS: atom_id res chain seq x y z
N MET A 1 -18.70 -2.43 26.17
CA MET A 1 -17.80 -3.57 25.87
C MET A 1 -16.38 -3.06 25.75
N LYS A 2 -15.35 -3.80 26.19
CA LYS A 2 -13.95 -3.36 26.08
C LYS A 2 -13.44 -3.58 24.64
N SER A 3 -12.80 -2.60 24.05
CA SER A 3 -12.18 -2.73 22.73
C SER A 3 -11.00 -3.71 22.79
N PRO A 4 -10.80 -4.57 21.77
CA PRO A 4 -9.58 -5.37 21.64
C PRO A 4 -8.35 -4.46 21.65
N SER A 5 -7.28 -4.89 22.30
CA SER A 5 -6.02 -4.15 22.35
C SER A 5 -4.87 -5.01 21.81
N PHE A 6 -3.87 -4.36 21.23
CA PHE A 6 -2.65 -5.05 20.83
C PHE A 6 -1.85 -5.52 22.05
N PRO A 7 -1.13 -6.64 21.93
CA PRO A 7 -0.24 -7.08 22.99
C PRO A 7 0.87 -6.06 23.24
N SER A 8 1.45 -6.09 24.43
CA SER A 8 2.60 -5.24 24.77
C SER A 8 3.79 -5.56 23.86
N LEU A 9 4.24 -4.58 23.08
CA LEU A 9 5.40 -4.71 22.20
C LEU A 9 6.66 -4.21 22.91
N ARG A 10 7.66 -5.09 23.07
CA ARG A 10 9.01 -4.65 23.45
C ARG A 10 9.72 -4.12 22.21
N VAL A 11 10.32 -2.94 22.34
CA VAL A 11 11.07 -2.27 21.28
C VAL A 11 12.41 -1.82 21.83
N GLU A 12 13.38 -1.67 20.93
CA GLU A 12 14.67 -1.08 21.30
C GLU A 12 14.49 0.35 21.82
N PRO A 13 15.22 0.76 22.88
CA PRO A 13 15.09 2.10 23.45
C PRO A 13 15.36 3.23 22.45
N GLU A 14 16.25 2.99 21.49
CA GLU A 14 16.54 3.94 20.41
C GLU A 14 15.35 4.12 19.47
N LEU A 15 14.69 3.03 19.06
CA LEU A 15 13.50 3.09 18.22
C LEU A 15 12.38 3.88 18.90
N ARG A 16 12.18 3.65 20.21
CA ARG A 16 11.19 4.41 20.98
C ARG A 16 11.49 5.89 21.00
N ARG A 17 12.74 6.28 21.29
CA ARG A 17 13.17 7.69 21.30
C ARG A 17 12.95 8.35 19.94
N SER A 18 13.33 7.69 18.85
CA SER A 18 13.11 8.19 17.50
C SER A 18 11.62 8.38 17.19
N ALA A 19 10.76 7.47 17.65
CA ALA A 19 9.31 7.61 17.48
C ALA A 19 8.71 8.77 18.30
N GLU A 20 9.24 9.03 19.50
CA GLU A 20 8.82 10.16 20.35
C GLU A 20 9.26 11.51 19.76
N LEU A 21 10.41 11.59 19.09
CA LEU A 21 10.94 12.81 18.48
C LEU A 21 10.13 13.30 17.26
N VAL A 22 9.40 12.42 16.58
CA VAL A 22 8.61 12.76 15.39
C VAL A 22 7.15 13.08 15.70
N LEU A 23 6.75 13.01 16.98
CA LEU A 23 5.39 13.34 17.41
C LEU A 23 5.11 14.84 17.24
N ARG A 24 3.92 15.16 16.75
CA ARG A 24 3.40 16.53 16.78
C ARG A 24 2.90 16.88 18.18
N GLU A 25 2.73 18.17 18.43
CA GLU A 25 2.20 18.65 19.71
C GLU A 25 0.83 18.02 20.00
N GLY A 26 0.70 17.38 21.17
CA GLY A 26 -0.51 16.67 21.59
C GLY A 26 -0.73 15.28 20.95
N GLU A 27 0.17 14.82 20.07
CA GLU A 27 0.07 13.50 19.45
C GLU A 27 0.60 12.41 20.38
N MET A 28 -0.13 11.29 20.49
CA MET A 28 0.28 10.15 21.31
C MET A 28 0.98 9.08 20.47
N LEU A 29 2.01 8.44 21.03
CA LEU A 29 2.72 7.34 20.37
C LEU A 29 1.77 6.20 19.95
N SER A 30 0.75 5.89 20.76
CA SER A 30 -0.26 4.88 20.43
C SER A 30 -1.08 5.23 19.18
N ALA A 31 -1.40 6.51 18.98
CA ALA A 31 -2.14 6.98 17.80
C ALA A 31 -1.28 6.88 16.53
N VAL A 32 0.02 7.22 16.64
CA VAL A 32 0.97 7.06 15.52
C VAL A 32 1.15 5.59 15.15
N ILE A 33 1.29 4.70 16.13
CA ILE A 33 1.37 3.25 15.91
C ILE A 33 0.10 2.73 15.23
N GLU A 34 -1.08 3.13 15.73
CA GLU A 34 -2.36 2.73 15.14
C GLU A 34 -2.48 3.17 13.68
N SER A 35 -2.17 4.44 13.39
CA SER A 35 -2.20 4.97 12.03
C SER A 35 -1.23 4.23 11.10
N SER A 36 0.00 4.03 11.56
CA SER A 36 1.04 3.31 10.82
C SER A 36 0.63 1.87 10.52
N LEU A 37 -0.02 1.20 11.47
CA LEU A 37 -0.52 -0.16 11.29
C LEU A 37 -1.66 -0.20 10.28
N ARG A 38 -2.62 0.73 10.36
CA ARG A 38 -3.71 0.84 9.38
C ARG A 38 -3.16 1.00 7.97
N THR A 39 -2.23 1.94 7.76
CA THR A 39 -1.58 2.14 6.45
C THR A 39 -0.82 0.90 5.98
N ASN A 40 -0.12 0.19 6.88
CA ASN A 40 0.58 -1.05 6.50
C ASN A 40 -0.38 -2.18 6.11
N ILE A 41 -1.50 -2.32 6.82
CA ILE A 41 -2.53 -3.32 6.49
C ILE A 41 -3.12 -3.01 5.12
N GLU A 42 -3.52 -1.77 4.87
CA GLU A 42 -4.07 -1.35 3.58
C GLU A 42 -3.10 -1.65 2.43
N ARG A 43 -1.83 -1.24 2.58
CA ARG A 43 -0.77 -1.54 1.60
C ARG A 43 -0.59 -3.05 1.40
N GLY A 44 -0.63 -3.82 2.48
CA GLY A 44 -0.52 -5.28 2.44
C GLY A 44 -1.66 -5.94 1.67
N LEU A 45 -2.90 -5.51 1.92
CA LEU A 45 -4.08 -5.99 1.21
C LEU A 45 -3.99 -5.65 -0.28
N THR A 46 -3.72 -4.39 -0.63
CA THR A 46 -3.57 -3.97 -2.04
C THR A 46 -2.47 -4.75 -2.75
N ARG A 47 -1.33 -4.99 -2.10
CA ARG A 47 -0.22 -5.77 -2.67
C ARG A 47 -0.63 -7.23 -2.91
N ASN A 48 -1.28 -7.86 -1.94
CA ASN A 48 -1.72 -9.25 -2.05
C ASN A 48 -2.72 -9.42 -3.19
N GLU A 49 -3.69 -8.51 -3.28
CA GLU A 49 -4.66 -8.51 -4.38
C GLU A 49 -3.99 -8.28 -5.75
N PHE A 50 -3.04 -7.34 -5.83
CA PHE A 50 -2.30 -7.09 -7.07
C PHE A 50 -1.57 -8.34 -7.56
N ILE A 51 -0.89 -9.04 -6.65
CA ILE A 51 -0.20 -10.31 -6.95
C ILE A 51 -1.21 -11.37 -7.39
N ALA A 52 -2.31 -11.53 -6.66
CA ALA A 52 -3.35 -12.51 -6.99
C ALA A 52 -3.94 -12.26 -8.39
N ARG A 53 -4.26 -11.00 -8.73
CA ARG A 53 -4.75 -10.62 -10.06
C ARG A 53 -3.72 -10.85 -11.15
N GLY A 54 -2.45 -10.52 -10.89
CA GLY A 54 -1.36 -10.75 -11.85
C GLY A 54 -1.14 -12.23 -12.15
N LEU A 55 -1.17 -13.08 -11.13
CA LEU A 55 -1.07 -14.53 -11.30
C LEU A 55 -2.27 -15.09 -12.08
N ALA A 56 -3.50 -14.68 -11.74
CA ALA A 56 -4.69 -15.10 -12.46
C ALA A 56 -4.67 -14.67 -13.94
N SER A 57 -4.27 -13.42 -14.22
CA SER A 57 -4.12 -12.91 -15.58
C SER A 57 -3.08 -13.70 -16.38
N ARG A 58 -1.94 -14.06 -15.77
CA ARG A 58 -0.91 -14.89 -16.40
C ARG A 58 -1.45 -16.28 -16.79
N GLU A 59 -2.17 -16.95 -15.88
CA GLU A 59 -2.76 -18.25 -16.19
C GLU A 59 -3.85 -18.15 -17.27
N HIS A 60 -4.63 -17.07 -17.27
CA HIS A 60 -5.60 -16.81 -18.33
C HIS A 60 -4.94 -16.64 -19.71
N ALA A 61 -3.93 -15.77 -19.82
CA ALA A 61 -3.20 -15.53 -21.06
C ALA A 61 -2.54 -16.82 -21.58
N ARG A 62 -2.02 -17.67 -20.69
CA ARG A 62 -1.49 -18.99 -21.06
C ARG A 62 -2.55 -19.92 -21.63
N ALA A 63 -3.76 -19.90 -21.07
CA ALA A 63 -4.86 -20.76 -21.52
C ALA A 63 -5.48 -20.29 -22.84
N THR A 64 -5.56 -18.98 -23.08
CA THR A 64 -6.18 -18.41 -24.27
C THR A 64 -5.19 -18.09 -25.40
N SER A 65 -3.89 -18.04 -25.09
CA SER A 65 -2.84 -17.48 -25.97
C SER A 65 -3.07 -16.02 -26.36
N GLU A 66 -3.90 -15.29 -25.60
CA GLU A 66 -4.11 -13.85 -25.78
C GLU A 66 -3.05 -13.07 -25.01
N TYR A 67 -2.17 -12.40 -25.74
CA TYR A 67 -1.11 -11.56 -25.19
C TYR A 67 -1.17 -10.17 -25.83
N VAL A 68 -0.83 -9.16 -25.04
CA VAL A 68 -0.66 -7.77 -25.51
C VAL A 68 0.82 -7.46 -25.54
N ALA A 69 1.26 -6.78 -26.60
CA ALA A 69 2.65 -6.38 -26.74
C ALA A 69 3.01 -5.33 -25.66
N ALA A 70 4.23 -5.39 -25.13
CA ALA A 70 4.63 -4.56 -23.99
C ALA A 70 4.64 -3.07 -24.33
N ASP A 71 5.01 -2.71 -25.56
CA ASP A 71 4.97 -1.36 -26.10
C ASP A 71 3.55 -0.79 -26.17
N GLU A 72 2.57 -1.62 -26.55
CA GLU A 72 1.15 -1.23 -26.56
C GLU A 72 0.64 -0.92 -25.14
N VAL A 73 1.00 -1.75 -24.16
CA VAL A 73 0.65 -1.51 -22.74
C VAL A 73 1.31 -0.21 -22.23
N LEU A 74 2.60 -0.01 -22.49
CA LEU A 74 3.31 1.19 -22.04
C LEU A 74 2.74 2.46 -22.68
N SER A 75 2.43 2.43 -23.97
CA SER A 75 1.78 3.54 -24.69
C SER A 75 0.41 3.89 -24.09
N ALA A 76 -0.41 2.89 -23.76
CA ALA A 76 -1.71 3.12 -23.12
C ALA A 76 -1.60 3.74 -21.72
N LEU A 77 -0.59 3.33 -20.95
CA LEU A 77 -0.30 3.89 -19.62
C LEU A 77 0.21 5.34 -19.72
N ASP A 78 1.10 5.64 -20.66
CA ASP A 78 1.59 6.99 -20.90
C ASP A 78 0.46 7.94 -21.30
N ASN A 79 -0.45 7.50 -22.18
CA ASN A 79 -1.64 8.26 -22.57
C ASN A 79 -2.56 8.52 -21.37
N SER A 80 -2.79 7.51 -20.54
CA SER A 80 -3.61 7.65 -19.33
C SER A 80 -3.00 8.65 -18.35
N LEU A 81 -1.67 8.60 -18.18
CA LEU A 81 -0.93 9.53 -17.32
C LEU A 81 -0.95 10.96 -17.88
N PHE A 82 -0.77 11.13 -19.20
CA PHE A 82 -0.86 12.42 -19.86
C PHE A 82 -2.25 13.05 -19.64
N ASN A 83 -3.32 12.28 -19.82
CA ASN A 83 -4.69 12.74 -19.60
C ASN A 83 -4.92 13.14 -18.14
N ALA A 84 -4.48 12.34 -17.17
CA ALA A 84 -4.64 12.66 -15.75
C ALA A 84 -3.89 13.94 -15.34
N LYS A 85 -2.73 14.23 -15.95
CA LYS A 85 -1.97 15.46 -15.70
C LYS A 85 -2.61 16.70 -16.33
N ASN A 86 -3.28 16.53 -17.46
CA ASN A 86 -3.93 17.62 -18.20
C ASN A 86 -5.41 17.80 -17.84
N GLN A 87 -5.95 16.94 -16.98
CA GLN A 87 -7.22 17.21 -16.29
C GLN A 87 -6.97 18.27 -15.21
N THR A 88 -7.10 19.53 -15.61
CA THR A 88 -7.23 20.66 -14.69
C THR A 88 -8.54 20.50 -13.92
N PHE A 89 -8.47 20.48 -12.58
CA PHE A 89 -9.64 20.60 -11.70
C PHE A 89 -10.06 22.06 -11.56
#